data_AF-R7W685-F1
#
_entry.id   AF-R7W685-F1
#
_cell.length_a   1.000
_cell.length_b   1.000
_cell.length_c   1.000
_cell.angle_alpha   90.00
_cell.angle_beta   90.00
_cell.angle_gamma   90.00
#
_symmetry.space_group_name_H-M   'P 1'
#
loop_
_entity.id
_entity.type
_entity.pdbx_description
1 polymer ?
#
loop_
_entity_poly.entity_id
_entity_poly.type
_entity_poly.pdbx_seq_one_letter_code
_entity_poly.pdbx_strand_id
1 'polypeptide(L)'
;MACRPFFSDQRMNARMVEHVWGFCTVFEQPMTRATVAEAVSSLLAGDQGTQMQEMRGMAATAFAPDGGSRKNLDKLLKIVCPPHEHSRGDHVDKTAEVTGCAPTTHGLLGASSLAHTVAD
;
A
#
# COMPACT_ATOMS: atom_id res chain seq x y z
N MET A 1 -11.97 -10.19 2.14
CA MET A 1 -11.19 -11.20 1.39
C MET A 1 -11.90 -12.56 1.46
N ALA A 2 -11.65 -13.51 0.55
CA ALA A 2 -12.10 -14.90 0.73
C ALA A 2 -10.88 -15.82 0.73
N CYS A 3 -10.68 -16.58 1.82
CA CYS A 3 -9.48 -17.37 2.04
C CYS A 3 -9.78 -18.86 2.03
N ARG A 4 -8.92 -19.62 1.34
CA ARG A 4 -8.85 -21.07 1.45
C ARG A 4 -7.42 -21.47 1.85
N PRO A 5 -7.10 -21.49 3.16
CA PRO A 5 -5.74 -21.77 3.60
C PRO A 5 -5.42 -23.25 3.43
N PHE A 6 -4.23 -23.56 2.93
CA PHE A 6 -3.74 -24.94 2.76
C PHE A 6 -2.48 -25.22 3.59
N PHE A 7 -1.46 -24.36 3.48
CA PHE A 7 -0.15 -24.62 4.06
C PHE A 7 0.48 -23.39 4.70
N SER A 8 1.51 -23.61 5.51
CA SER A 8 2.30 -22.55 6.15
C SER A 8 1.44 -21.63 7.02
N ASP A 9 1.83 -20.36 7.06
CA ASP A 9 1.18 -19.24 7.75
C ASP A 9 -0.19 -18.87 7.18
N GLN A 10 -0.66 -19.45 6.07
CA GLN A 10 -1.95 -19.10 5.47
C GLN A 10 -3.12 -19.23 6.45
N ARG A 11 -3.10 -20.24 7.35
CA ARG A 11 -4.14 -20.40 8.39
C ARG A 11 -4.12 -19.25 9.38
N MET A 12 -2.93 -18.86 9.82
CA MET A 12 -2.75 -17.76 10.77
C MET A 12 -3.14 -16.43 10.12
N ASN A 13 -2.70 -16.18 8.89
CA ASN A 13 -3.05 -14.98 8.14
C ASN A 13 -4.56 -14.91 7.89
N ALA A 14 -5.20 -16.02 7.50
CA ALA A 14 -6.65 -16.07 7.31
C ALA A 14 -7.41 -15.71 8.59
N ARG A 15 -6.96 -16.21 9.75
CA ARG A 15 -7.53 -15.85 11.06
C ARG A 15 -7.29 -14.40 11.44
N MET A 16 -6.12 -13.84 11.13
CA MET A 16 -5.83 -12.41 11.35
C MET A 16 -6.77 -11.52 10.54
N VAL A 17 -6.95 -11.80 9.25
CA VAL A 17 -7.85 -11.00 8.40
C VAL A 17 -9.32 -11.16 8.82
N GLU A 18 -9.73 -12.37 9.21
CA GLU A 18 -11.10 -12.67 9.66
C GLU A 18 -11.43 -12.04 11.02
N HIS A 19 -10.63 -12.29 12.06
CA HIS A 19 -10.97 -11.95 13.45
C HIS A 19 -10.43 -10.61 13.91
N VAL A 20 -9.28 -10.18 13.39
CA VAL A 20 -8.63 -8.94 13.86
C VAL A 20 -8.96 -7.78 12.93
N TRP A 21 -8.85 -8.00 11.62
CA TRP A 21 -9.17 -6.95 10.65
C TRP A 21 -10.65 -6.90 10.29
N GLY A 22 -11.40 -7.96 10.58
CA GLY A 22 -12.86 -7.99 10.45
C GLY A 22 -13.39 -8.17 9.03
N PHE A 23 -12.51 -8.35 8.04
CA PHE A 23 -12.92 -8.51 6.65
C PHE A 23 -12.43 -9.78 5.92
N CYS A 24 -12.95 -10.95 6.29
CA CYS A 24 -12.66 -12.17 5.56
C CYS A 24 -13.75 -13.22 5.69
N THR A 25 -13.95 -14.01 4.64
CA THR A 25 -14.62 -15.31 4.72
C THR A 25 -13.56 -16.42 4.61
N VAL A 26 -13.44 -17.28 5.61
CA VAL A 26 -12.49 -18.40 5.60
C VAL A 26 -13.22 -19.71 5.30
N PHE A 27 -12.79 -20.42 4.26
CA PHE A 27 -13.30 -21.74 3.91
C PHE A 27 -12.48 -22.82 4.62
N GLU A 28 -13.02 -23.44 5.67
CA GLU A 28 -12.31 -24.52 6.38
C GLU A 28 -12.55 -25.92 5.77
N GLN A 29 -13.79 -26.32 5.38
CA GLN A 29 -14.14 -27.50 4.53
C GLN A 29 -15.67 -27.55 4.24
N PRO A 30 -16.14 -28.30 3.21
CA PRO A 30 -15.68 -28.33 1.82
C PRO A 30 -16.14 -27.07 1.08
N MET A 31 -15.31 -26.56 0.17
CA MET A 31 -15.68 -25.43 -0.67
C MET A 31 -16.72 -25.89 -1.69
N THR A 32 -17.96 -25.44 -1.54
CA THR A 32 -19.04 -25.72 -2.49
C THR A 32 -19.29 -24.50 -3.39
N ARG A 33 -19.93 -24.72 -4.55
CA ARG A 33 -20.37 -23.62 -5.40
C ARG A 33 -21.24 -22.61 -4.64
N ALA A 34 -22.13 -23.10 -3.77
CA ALA A 34 -23.04 -22.25 -2.99
C ALA A 34 -22.25 -21.35 -2.02
N THR A 35 -21.34 -21.93 -1.24
CA THR A 35 -20.53 -21.16 -0.28
C THR A 35 -19.61 -20.16 -0.97
N VAL A 36 -19.11 -20.47 -2.17
CA VAL A 36 -18.32 -19.52 -2.96
C VAL A 36 -19.19 -18.38 -3.48
N ALA A 37 -20.37 -18.66 -4.01
CA ALA A 37 -21.30 -17.64 -4.50
C ALA A 37 -21.73 -16.69 -3.38
N GLU A 38 -21.99 -17.21 -2.18
CA GLU A 38 -22.31 -16.42 -1.00
C GLU A 38 -21.14 -15.52 -0.59
N ALA A 39 -19.92 -16.07 -0.51
CA ALA A 39 -18.74 -15.27 -0.17
C ALA A 39 -18.48 -14.15 -1.20
N VAL A 40 -18.62 -14.44 -2.50
CA VAL A 40 -18.49 -13.42 -3.55
C VAL A 40 -19.56 -12.34 -3.41
N SER A 41 -20.82 -12.73 -3.17
CA SER A 41 -21.92 -11.78 -2.98
C SER A 41 -21.68 -10.88 -1.76
N SER A 42 -21.26 -11.47 -0.64
CA SER A 42 -20.91 -10.74 0.59
C SER A 42 -19.73 -9.78 0.37
N LEU A 43 -18.70 -10.19 -0.38
CA LEU A 43 -17.56 -9.34 -0.70
C LEU A 43 -17.91 -8.13 -1.57
N LEU A 44 -18.86 -8.28 -2.49
CA LEU A 44 -19.22 -7.23 -3.44
C LEU A 44 -20.34 -6.31 -2.94
N ALA A 45 -21.26 -6.82 -2.14
CA ALA A 45 -22.44 -6.08 -1.66
C ALA A 45 -22.35 -5.69 -0.17
N GLY A 46 -21.41 -6.26 0.59
CA GLY A 46 -21.28 -6.06 2.03
C GLY A 46 -20.31 -4.94 2.43
N ASP A 47 -20.27 -4.68 3.74
CA ASP A 47 -19.38 -3.72 4.41
C ASP A 47 -17.88 -4.09 4.33
N GLN A 48 -17.61 -5.35 4.01
CA GLN A 48 -16.29 -5.93 3.78
C GLN A 48 -15.44 -5.14 2.77
N GLY A 49 -16.08 -4.56 1.75
CA GLY A 49 -15.41 -3.70 0.77
C GLY A 49 -14.89 -2.40 1.38
N THR A 50 -15.68 -1.78 2.28
CA THR A 50 -15.32 -0.53 2.96
C THR A 50 -14.12 -0.74 3.88
N GLN A 51 -14.14 -1.77 4.73
CA GLN A 51 -13.03 -2.07 5.63
C GLN A 51 -11.73 -2.38 4.86
N MET A 52 -11.84 -3.06 3.71
CA MET A 52 -10.69 -3.31 2.84
C MET A 52 -10.13 -2.00 2.26
N GLN A 53 -10.99 -1.06 1.89
CA GLN A 53 -10.58 0.25 1.39
C GLN A 53 -9.93 1.11 2.49
N GLU A 54 -10.45 1.08 3.71
CA GLU A 54 -9.85 1.72 4.88
C GLU A 54 -8.46 1.17 5.16
N MET A 55 -8.29 -0.16 5.14
CA MET A 55 -6.98 -0.78 5.31
C MET A 55 -6.00 -0.35 4.22
N ARG A 56 -6.44 -0.30 2.96
CA ARG A 56 -5.61 0.19 1.85
C ARG A 56 -5.18 1.65 2.09
N GLY A 57 -6.08 2.49 2.61
CA GLY A 57 -5.77 3.87 3.00
C GLY A 57 -4.74 3.95 4.12
N MET A 58 -4.87 3.13 5.17
CA MET A 58 -3.89 3.04 6.25
C MET A 58 -2.52 2.59 5.75
N ALA A 59 -2.48 1.57 4.89
CA ALA A 59 -1.25 1.09 4.29
C ALA A 59 -0.58 2.20 3.44
N ALA A 60 -1.33 2.85 2.56
CA ALA A 60 -0.82 3.97 1.76
C ALA A 60 -0.25 5.09 2.64
N THR A 61 -0.96 5.46 3.70
CA THR A 61 -0.51 6.47 4.67
C THR A 61 0.78 6.05 5.37
N ALA A 62 0.94 4.77 5.72
CA ALA A 62 2.15 4.26 6.35
C ALA A 62 3.39 4.36 5.44
N PHE A 63 3.21 4.33 4.11
CA PHE A 63 4.29 4.42 3.12
C PHE A 63 4.48 5.82 2.50
N ALA A 64 3.62 6.79 2.84
CA ALA A 64 3.77 8.20 2.48
C ALA A 64 5.09 8.79 3.02
N PRO A 65 5.55 9.97 2.54
CA PRO A 65 6.83 10.57 2.95
C PRO A 65 7.03 10.66 4.47
N ASP A 66 5.98 11.02 5.22
CA ASP A 66 6.02 11.10 6.70
C ASP A 66 5.48 9.85 7.41
N GLY A 67 5.18 8.80 6.65
CA GLY A 67 4.58 7.56 7.12
C GLY A 67 5.51 6.71 8.00
N GLY A 68 4.91 5.93 8.91
CA GLY A 68 5.67 5.09 9.85
C GLY A 68 6.56 4.05 9.17
N SER A 69 6.09 3.40 8.10
CA SER A 69 6.89 2.42 7.35
C SER A 69 8.05 3.09 6.61
N ARG A 70 7.86 4.30 6.05
CA ARG A 70 8.95 5.09 5.46
C ARG A 70 10.02 5.42 6.48
N LYS A 71 9.62 5.93 7.65
CA LYS A 71 10.52 6.22 8.77
C LYS A 71 11.26 4.98 9.28
N ASN A 72 10.60 3.83 9.31
CA ASN A 72 11.24 2.57 9.70
C ASN A 72 12.27 2.12 8.68
N LEU A 73 12.00 2.29 7.39
CA LEU A 73 12.97 2.03 6.33
C LEU A 73 14.19 2.95 6.46
N ASP A 74 14.00 4.25 6.70
CA ASP A 74 15.13 5.18 6.90
C ASP A 74 16.01 4.79 8.08
N LYS A 75 15.39 4.32 9.17
CA LYS A 75 16.12 3.78 10.33
C LYS A 75 16.92 2.53 9.96
N LEU A 76 16.30 1.60 9.21
CA LEU A 76 16.98 0.40 8.73
C LEU A 76 18.20 0.76 7.85
N LEU A 77 18.06 1.73 6.96
CA LEU A 77 19.15 2.20 6.10
C LEU A 77 20.31 2.78 6.90
N LYS A 78 20.06 3.49 8.01
CA LYS A 78 21.14 3.98 8.89
C LYS A 78 21.91 2.85 9.59
N ILE A 79 21.27 1.70 9.81
CA ILE A 79 21.92 0.52 10.42
C ILE A 79 22.75 -0.23 9.37
N VAL A 80 22.16 -0.47 8.19
CA VAL A 80 22.77 -1.29 7.13
C VAL A 80 23.79 -0.49 6.31
N CYS A 81 23.57 0.83 6.17
CA CYS A 81 24.43 1.78 5.48
C CYS A 81 24.81 2.91 6.44
N PRO A 82 25.65 2.63 7.45
CA PRO A 82 26.05 3.65 8.42
C PRO A 82 26.76 4.79 7.68
N PRO A 83 26.52 6.05 8.07
CA PRO A 83 27.28 7.16 7.52
C PRO A 83 28.76 6.92 7.82
N HIS A 84 29.60 7.05 6.79
CA HIS A 84 31.05 7.07 7.01
C HIS A 84 31.36 8.26 7.94
N GLU A 85 31.88 7.98 9.12
CA GLU A 85 32.47 9.02 9.96
C GLU A 85 33.66 9.59 9.18
N HIS A 86 33.49 10.78 8.61
CA HIS A 86 34.60 11.56 8.14
C HIS A 86 35.34 12.02 9.40
N SER A 87 36.44 11.34 9.73
CA SER A 87 37.42 11.83 10.70
C SER A 87 37.74 13.27 10.34
N ARG A 88 37.32 14.19 11.20
CA ARG A 88 37.51 15.62 11.03
C ARG A 88 39.01 15.91 11.12
N GLY A 89 39.65 15.99 9.96
CA GLY A 89 40.98 16.56 9.77
C GLY A 89 40.92 17.46 8.53
N ASP A 90 40.73 18.75 8.79
CA ASP A 90 41.03 19.93 7.98
C ASP A 90 40.81 19.88 6.45
N HIS A 91 39.79 20.59 5.97
CA HIS A 91 39.93 21.90 5.31
C HIS A 91 38.54 22.39 4.86
N VAL A 92 38.23 23.65 5.13
CA VAL A 92 37.05 24.32 4.59
C VAL A 92 37.31 24.57 3.11
N ASP A 93 36.59 23.90 2.22
CA ASP A 93 36.32 24.46 0.89
C ASP A 93 34.84 24.78 0.76
N LYS A 94 34.59 26.00 0.34
CA LYS A 94 33.33 26.70 0.45
C LYS A 94 32.78 26.88 -0.95
N THR A 95 32.22 25.82 -1.54
CA THR A 95 31.21 25.92 -2.62
C THR A 95 30.77 24.53 -3.08
N ALA A 96 29.55 24.14 -2.71
CA ALA A 96 28.70 23.31 -3.55
C ALA A 96 27.26 23.48 -3.05
N GLU A 97 26.57 24.40 -3.68
CA GLU A 97 25.13 24.56 -3.65
C GLU A 97 24.48 23.19 -3.94
N VAL A 98 23.72 22.66 -2.98
CA VAL A 98 22.92 21.45 -3.18
C VAL A 98 21.78 21.84 -4.10
N THR A 99 21.98 21.64 -5.40
CA THR A 99 20.90 21.64 -6.39
C THR A 99 19.92 20.54 -5.99
N GLY A 100 18.80 20.94 -5.38
CA GLY A 100 17.67 20.06 -5.13
C GLY A 100 17.26 19.39 -6.43
N CYS A 101 17.00 18.08 -6.37
CA CYS A 101 16.45 17.34 -7.49
C CYS A 101 15.09 17.96 -7.83
N ALA A 102 15.04 18.72 -8.92
CA ALA A 102 13.80 19.29 -9.43
C ALA A 102 12.83 18.14 -9.75
N PRO A 103 11.55 18.22 -9.37
CA PRO A 103 10.58 17.25 -9.85
C PRO A 103 10.47 17.41 -11.36
N THR A 104 10.84 16.37 -12.09
CA THR A 104 10.53 16.26 -13.51
C THR A 104 9.01 16.26 -13.66
N THR A 105 8.45 17.41 -14.03
CA THR A 105 7.10 17.53 -14.57
C THR A 105 7.07 16.77 -15.90
N HIS A 106 6.75 15.47 -15.85
CA HIS A 106 6.14 14.84 -17.01
C HIS A 106 4.77 15.49 -17.18
N GLY A 107 4.63 16.20 -18.29
CA GLY A 107 3.53 17.12 -18.57
C GLY A 107 2.15 16.50 -18.38
N LEU A 108 1.31 17.23 -17.66
CA LEU A 108 -0.10 17.34 -18.02
C LEU A 108 -0.17 18.14 -19.33
N LEU A 109 -0.59 17.48 -20.41
CA LEU A 109 -1.27 18.09 -21.55
C LEU A 109 -2.00 16.96 -22.29
N GLY A 110 -3.34 16.98 -22.24
CA GLY A 110 -4.15 16.10 -23.08
C GLY A 110 -5.44 15.55 -22.48
N ALA A 111 -6.20 16.31 -21.70
CA ALA A 111 -7.64 16.08 -21.60
C ALA A 111 -8.35 17.32 -22.19
N SER A 112 -8.66 17.26 -23.48
CA SER A 112 -9.76 18.07 -24.02
C SER A 112 -10.92 17.14 -24.28
N SER A 113 -11.92 17.27 -23.42
CA SER A 113 -13.29 16.90 -23.69
C SER A 113 -13.76 17.56 -24.99
N LEU A 114 -14.40 16.77 -25.86
CA LEU A 114 -15.36 17.28 -26.83
C LEU A 114 -16.64 16.50 -26.57
N ALA A 115 -17.49 17.06 -25.71
CA ALA A 115 -18.92 16.78 -25.71
C ALA A 115 -19.60 18.03 -26.26
N HIS A 116 -20.20 17.93 -27.44
CA HIS A 116 -21.40 18.69 -27.78
C HIS A 116 -22.31 17.86 -28.69
N THR A 117 -23.51 17.70 -28.15
CA THR A 117 -24.78 17.12 -28.60
C THR A 117 -25.33 17.70 -29.90
N VAL A 118 -25.92 16.87 -30.76
CA VAL A 118 -27.10 17.14 -31.66
C VAL A 118 -27.67 15.74 -32.02
N ALA A 119 -28.81 15.25 -31.52
CA ALA A 119 -30.21 15.59 -31.81
C ALA A 119 -30.65 15.35 -33.28
N ASP A 120 -31.03 14.12 -33.63
CA ASP A 120 -32.30 13.73 -34.29
C ASP A 120 -32.41 12.19 -34.27
#